data_AF-A0A484CNW2-F1
#
_entry.id   AF-A0A484CNW2-F1
#
_cell.length_a   1.000
_cell.length_b   1.000
_cell.length_c   1.000
_cell.angle_alpha   90.00
_cell.angle_beta   90.00
_cell.angle_gamma   90.00
#
_symmetry.space_group_name_H-M   'P 1'
#
loop_
_entity.id
_entity.type
_entity.pdbx_description
1 polymer ?
#
loop_
_entity_poly.entity_id
_entity_poly.type
_entity_poly.pdbx_seq_one_letter_code
_entity_poly.pdbx_strand_id
1 'polypeptide(L)'
;MLELKPAMLLLLHGCLAQHMFLSSQRASQVLVRSRRANLEYFEELKPGNVERECVEEICDYEEAGEVFEQPDTTESFWCRYLECGRDWTTLRTRGRINFIRKCITPGKYK
;
A
#
# COMPACT_ATOMS: atom_id res chain seq x y z
N MET A 1 -36.34 37.23 -8.75
CA MET A 1 -35.33 36.29 -9.26
C MET A 1 -34.30 36.13 -8.16
N LEU A 2 -34.17 34.92 -7.59
CA LEU A 2 -33.12 34.64 -6.60
C LEU A 2 -31.79 34.65 -7.35
N GLU A 3 -30.96 35.67 -7.10
CA GLU A 3 -29.58 35.70 -7.58
C GLU A 3 -28.76 34.71 -6.73
N LEU A 4 -28.84 33.43 -7.08
CA LEU A 4 -28.07 32.38 -6.44
C LEU A 4 -26.60 32.55 -6.87
N LYS A 5 -25.85 33.29 -6.04
CA LYS A 5 -24.42 33.55 -6.28
C LYS A 5 -23.67 32.22 -6.49
N PRO A 6 -22.74 32.13 -7.45
CA PRO A 6 -22.01 30.90 -7.75
C PRO A 6 -21.23 30.36 -6.55
N ALA A 7 -20.79 31.24 -5.64
CA ALA A 7 -20.20 30.86 -4.36
C ALA A 7 -21.17 30.09 -3.46
N MET A 8 -22.46 30.45 -3.46
CA MET A 8 -23.49 29.77 -2.68
C MET A 8 -23.79 28.38 -3.25
N LEU A 9 -23.77 28.23 -4.59
CA LEU A 9 -23.89 26.94 -5.26
C LEU A 9 -22.68 26.03 -4.95
N LEU A 10 -21.45 26.57 -4.98
CA LEU A 10 -20.23 25.84 -4.63
C LEU A 10 -20.20 25.39 -3.16
N LEU A 11 -20.66 26.24 -2.24
CA LEU A 11 -20.77 25.91 -0.82
C LEU A 11 -21.81 24.81 -0.56
N LEU A 12 -22.95 24.85 -1.25
CA LEU A 12 -23.99 23.82 -1.17
C LEU A 12 -23.49 22.46 -1.72
N HIS A 13 -22.73 22.46 -2.82
CA HIS A 13 -22.13 21.24 -3.37
C HIS A 13 -21.03 20.67 -2.46
N GLY A 14 -20.20 21.53 -1.85
CA GLY A 14 -19.16 21.11 -0.91
C GLY A 14 -19.72 20.45 0.36
N CYS A 15 -20.80 20.98 0.93
CA CYS A 15 -21.44 20.40 2.11
C CYS A 15 -22.11 19.04 1.83
N LEU A 16 -22.73 18.86 0.66
CA LEU A 16 -23.35 17.57 0.31
C LEU A 16 -22.31 16.47 0.06
N ALA A 17 -21.13 16.83 -0.45
CA ALA A 17 -20.05 15.87 -0.71
C ALA A 17 -19.46 15.25 0.59
N GLN A 18 -19.52 15.95 1.72
CA GLN A 18 -18.95 15.46 2.99
C GLN A 18 -19.64 14.18 3.51
N HIS A 19 -20.89 13.95 3.12
CA HIS A 19 -21.64 12.74 3.49
C HIS A 19 -21.56 11.63 2.43
N MET A 20 -20.96 11.88 1.25
CA MET A 20 -20.85 10.88 0.18
C MET A 20 -19.61 10.00 0.31
N PHE A 21 -18.56 10.45 1.00
CA PHE A 21 -17.33 9.67 1.17
C PHE A 21 -17.36 8.82 2.44
N LEU A 22 -17.05 7.53 2.28
CA LEU A 22 -16.79 6.65 3.42
C LEU A 22 -15.48 7.04 4.09
N SER A 23 -15.42 6.93 5.43
CA SER A 23 -14.16 6.97 6.16
C SER A 23 -13.18 5.93 5.59
N SER A 24 -11.89 6.23 5.53
CA SER A 24 -10.85 5.31 5.03
C SER A 24 -11.00 3.89 5.58
N GLN A 25 -11.26 3.75 6.90
CA GLN A 25 -11.46 2.46 7.56
C GLN A 25 -12.64 1.65 7.00
N ARG A 26 -13.78 2.30 6.71
CA ARG A 26 -14.98 1.70 6.10
C ARG A 26 -14.81 1.47 4.59
N ALA A 27 -14.19 2.40 3.89
CA ALA A 27 -13.92 2.26 2.45
C ALA A 27 -13.06 1.01 2.16
N SER A 28 -12.04 0.73 2.98
CA SER A 28 -11.19 -0.46 2.87
C SER A 28 -11.89 -1.79 3.22
N GLN A 29 -13.14 -1.77 3.69
CA GLN A 29 -13.95 -2.97 3.90
C GLN A 29 -14.82 -3.30 2.68
N VAL A 30 -15.16 -2.29 1.87
CA VAL A 30 -15.96 -2.43 0.65
C VAL A 30 -15.06 -2.67 -0.57
N LEU A 31 -13.98 -1.90 -0.68
CA LEU A 31 -12.96 -2.07 -1.71
C LEU A 31 -11.99 -3.17 -1.29
N VAL A 32 -12.37 -4.43 -1.52
CA VAL A 32 -11.42 -5.55 -1.46
C VAL A 32 -10.52 -5.43 -2.69
N ARG A 33 -9.33 -4.86 -2.52
CA ARG A 33 -8.32 -4.90 -3.59
C ARG A 33 -7.99 -6.37 -3.88
N SER A 34 -8.31 -6.82 -5.09
CA SER A 34 -7.77 -8.08 -5.60
C SER A 34 -6.25 -7.99 -5.59
N ARG A 35 -5.58 -9.07 -5.16
CA ARG A 35 -4.12 -9.17 -5.22
C ARG A 35 -3.66 -9.04 -6.66
N ARG A 36 -2.56 -8.31 -6.87
CA ARG A 36 -1.87 -8.22 -8.17
C ARG A 36 -0.39 -8.59 -8.02
N ALA A 37 -0.09 -9.64 -7.26
CA ALA A 37 1.26 -10.18 -7.35
C ALA A 37 1.49 -10.72 -8.77
N ASN A 38 2.47 -10.15 -9.47
CA ASN A 38 3.02 -10.61 -10.74
C ASN A 38 1.98 -10.76 -11.86
N LEU A 39 0.96 -9.89 -11.89
CA LEU A 39 -0.25 -10.07 -12.70
C LEU A 39 -0.33 -9.16 -13.93
N GLU A 40 0.64 -8.26 -14.13
CA GLU A 40 0.61 -7.30 -15.24
C GLU A 40 1.94 -7.33 -16.01
N TYR A 41 1.87 -7.52 -17.32
CA TYR A 41 2.99 -7.53 -18.29
C TYR A 41 3.93 -6.29 -18.24
N PHE A 42 3.59 -5.30 -17.41
CA PHE A 42 4.22 -4.00 -17.26
C PHE A 42 4.46 -3.61 -15.80
N GLU A 43 4.28 -4.55 -14.85
CA GLU A 43 4.54 -4.31 -13.42
C GLU A 43 5.95 -3.79 -13.18
N GLU A 44 6.93 -4.40 -13.85
CA GLU A 44 8.35 -4.01 -13.87
C GLU A 44 8.62 -2.57 -14.33
N LEU A 45 7.66 -1.90 -14.96
CA LEU A 45 7.80 -0.48 -15.34
C LEU A 45 7.48 0.47 -14.18
N LYS A 46 6.89 -0.03 -13.09
CA LYS A 46 6.57 0.76 -11.90
C LYS A 46 7.83 0.85 -11.01
N PRO A 47 8.12 2.00 -10.38
CA PRO A 47 9.20 2.08 -9.41
C PRO A 47 8.96 1.12 -8.23
N GLY A 48 10.03 0.44 -7.79
CA GLY A 48 10.01 -0.47 -6.65
C GLY A 48 9.38 0.16 -5.40
N ASN A 49 8.59 -0.62 -4.67
CA ASN A 49 7.91 -0.12 -3.48
C ASN A 49 7.73 -1.19 -2.40
N VAL A 50 8.40 -1.01 -1.23
CA VAL A 50 8.34 -1.95 -0.10
C VAL A 50 6.91 -2.27 0.31
N GLU A 51 6.05 -1.26 0.36
CA GLU A 51 4.66 -1.44 0.81
C GLU A 51 3.88 -2.30 -0.19
N ARG A 52 4.04 -2.07 -1.49
CA ARG A 52 3.38 -2.87 -2.53
C ARG A 52 3.96 -4.28 -2.61
N GLU A 53 5.25 -4.39 -2.91
CA GLU A 53 5.90 -5.66 -3.28
C GLU A 53 6.11 -6.58 -2.07
N CYS A 54 6.53 -6.05 -0.92
CA CYS A 54 6.95 -6.89 0.20
C CYS A 54 5.96 -6.90 1.39
N VAL A 55 5.08 -5.89 1.52
CA VAL A 55 4.09 -5.81 2.61
C VAL A 55 2.70 -6.27 2.16
N GLU A 56 2.17 -5.69 1.10
CA GLU A 56 0.89 -6.09 0.52
C GLU A 56 1.02 -7.39 -0.28
N GLU A 57 2.18 -7.61 -0.89
CA GLU A 57 2.53 -8.79 -1.69
C GLU A 57 3.69 -9.58 -1.04
N ILE A 58 4.14 -10.63 -1.73
CA ILE A 58 5.30 -11.41 -1.30
C ILE A 58 6.39 -11.21 -2.34
N CYS A 59 7.29 -10.27 -2.09
CA CYS A 59 8.42 -10.03 -2.97
C CYS A 59 9.47 -11.14 -2.87
N ASP A 60 10.31 -11.33 -3.88
CA ASP A 60 11.57 -12.06 -3.84
C ASP A 60 12.80 -11.12 -3.66
N TYR A 61 14.02 -11.64 -3.84
CA TYR A 61 15.23 -10.88 -3.53
C TYR A 61 15.54 -9.84 -4.60
N GLU A 62 15.16 -10.10 -5.85
CA GLU A 62 15.38 -9.21 -6.98
C GLU A 62 14.50 -7.97 -6.80
N GLU A 63 13.22 -8.18 -6.54
CA GLU A 63 12.26 -7.10 -6.22
C GLU A 63 12.72 -6.30 -5.00
N ALA A 64 13.17 -6.97 -3.92
CA ALA A 64 13.74 -6.27 -2.77
C ALA A 64 14.98 -5.43 -3.17
N GLY A 65 15.80 -5.92 -4.09
CA GLY A 65 16.93 -5.20 -4.67
C GLY A 65 16.52 -3.95 -5.43
N GLU A 66 15.45 -4.02 -6.21
CA GLU A 66 14.89 -2.89 -6.97
C GLU A 66 14.37 -1.77 -6.07
N VAL A 67 13.86 -2.10 -4.87
CA VAL A 67 13.35 -1.08 -3.95
C VAL A 67 14.45 -0.24 -3.31
N PHE A 68 15.59 -0.84 -2.98
CA PHE A 68 16.65 -0.17 -2.22
C PHE A 68 17.85 0.26 -3.08
N GLU A 69 18.07 -0.37 -4.24
CA GLU A 69 19.17 -0.12 -5.19
C GLU A 69 20.60 -0.21 -4.58
N GLN A 70 20.71 -0.60 -3.30
CA GLN A 70 21.94 -0.67 -2.52
C GLN A 70 22.08 -2.05 -1.87
N PRO A 71 23.13 -2.82 -2.19
CA PRO A 71 23.29 -4.19 -1.70
C PRO A 71 23.19 -4.34 -0.18
N ASP A 72 23.88 -3.49 0.58
CA ASP A 72 23.93 -3.56 2.05
C ASP A 72 22.54 -3.32 2.69
N THR A 73 21.78 -2.39 2.11
CA THR A 73 20.41 -2.07 2.54
C THR A 73 19.45 -3.21 2.19
N THR A 74 19.58 -3.75 0.97
CA THR A 74 18.80 -4.90 0.50
C THR A 74 19.03 -6.12 1.39
N GLU A 75 20.28 -6.44 1.72
CA GLU A 75 20.60 -7.58 2.59
C GLU A 75 20.01 -7.40 3.99
N SER A 76 20.18 -6.22 4.58
CA SER A 76 19.65 -5.90 5.91
C SER A 76 18.12 -6.02 5.94
N PHE A 77 17.45 -5.49 4.92
CA PHE A 77 16.01 -5.63 4.74
C PHE A 77 15.60 -7.08 4.57
N TRP A 78 16.30 -7.82 3.70
CA TRP A 78 15.97 -9.19 3.35
C TRP A 78 16.02 -10.13 4.54
N CYS A 79 17.08 -10.06 5.34
CA CYS A 79 17.22 -10.83 6.57
C CYS A 79 16.04 -10.60 7.51
N ARG A 80 15.67 -9.34 7.71
CA ARG A 80 14.54 -9.00 8.57
C ARG A 80 13.20 -9.43 7.97
N TYR A 81 13.04 -9.31 6.67
CA TYR A 81 11.83 -9.75 5.98
C TYR A 81 11.61 -11.27 6.12
N LEU A 82 12.68 -12.07 6.05
CA LEU A 82 12.65 -13.50 6.33
C LEU A 82 12.27 -13.80 7.78
N GLU A 83 12.87 -13.11 8.77
CA GLU A 83 12.53 -13.23 10.19
C GLU A 83 11.06 -12.91 10.48
N CYS A 84 10.48 -11.94 9.76
CA CYS A 84 9.09 -11.55 9.88
C CYS A 84 8.10 -12.62 9.36
N GLY A 85 8.58 -13.80 8.97
CA GLY A 85 7.74 -14.92 8.58
C GLY A 85 7.29 -14.81 7.14
N ARG A 86 8.27 -14.80 6.23
CA ARG A 86 8.09 -14.86 4.77
C ARG A 86 7.63 -16.27 4.36
N ASP A 87 6.43 -16.63 4.78
CA ASP A 87 5.77 -17.86 4.38
C ASP A 87 5.04 -17.66 3.04
N TRP A 88 5.62 -18.23 1.98
CA TRP A 88 5.10 -18.22 0.60
C TRP A 88 3.73 -18.89 0.46
N THR A 89 3.33 -19.75 1.41
CA THR A 89 2.04 -20.44 1.37
C THR A 89 0.90 -19.61 1.94
N THR A 90 1.22 -18.56 2.71
CA THR A 90 0.21 -17.74 3.38
C THR A 90 -0.23 -16.57 2.52
N LEU A 91 -1.53 -16.48 2.24
CA LEU A 91 -2.15 -15.32 1.61
C LEU A 91 -1.96 -14.05 2.48
N ARG A 92 -1.64 -12.91 1.86
CA ARG A 92 -1.54 -11.61 2.53
C ARG A 92 -2.92 -11.08 2.95
N THR A 93 -3.37 -11.51 4.12
CA THR A 93 -4.57 -10.97 4.77
C THR A 93 -4.28 -9.61 5.41
N ARG A 94 -5.31 -8.80 5.66
CA ARG A 94 -5.16 -7.50 6.34
C ARG A 94 -4.44 -7.61 7.69
N GLY A 95 -4.70 -8.68 8.45
CA GLY A 95 -4.01 -8.97 9.71
C GLY A 95 -2.52 -9.23 9.51
N ARG A 96 -2.16 -10.07 8.53
CA ARG A 96 -0.76 -10.37 8.20
C ARG A 96 -0.02 -9.17 7.61
N ILE A 97 -0.65 -8.41 6.73
CA ILE A 97 -0.13 -7.13 6.21
C ILE A 97 0.25 -6.20 7.36
N ASN A 98 -0.67 -6.00 8.31
CA ASN A 98 -0.42 -5.14 9.47
C ASN A 98 0.71 -5.67 10.37
N PHE A 99 0.83 -6.99 10.50
CA PHE A 99 1.92 -7.62 11.23
C PHE A 99 3.26 -7.40 10.54
N ILE A 100 3.36 -7.70 9.24
CA ILE A 100 4.60 -7.53 8.47
C ILE A 100 5.02 -6.06 8.50
N ARG A 101 4.10 -5.12 8.25
CA ARG A 101 4.38 -3.68 8.33
C ARG A 101 5.01 -3.28 9.65
N LYS A 102 4.47 -3.77 10.78
CA LYS A 102 5.02 -3.53 12.12
C LYS A 102 6.32 -4.29 12.40
N CYS A 103 6.56 -5.39 11.70
CA CYS A 103 7.76 -6.19 11.89
C CYS A 103 8.96 -5.59 11.15
N ILE A 104 8.72 -5.03 9.96
CA ILE A 104 9.75 -4.43 9.10
C ILE A 104 9.94 -2.92 9.32
N THR A 105 9.15 -2.28 10.20
CA THR A 105 9.12 -0.81 10.40
C THR A 105 10.52 -0.18 10.55
N PRO A 106 10.67 1.08 10.11
CA PRO A 106 11.94 1.68 9.71
C PRO A 106 12.80 2.11 10.90
N GLY A 107 14.10 1.82 10.80
CA GLY A 107 15.11 2.12 11.82
C GLY A 107 16.33 1.20 11.79
N LYS A 108 16.37 0.22 10.86
CA LYS A 108 17.42 -0.82 10.80
C LYS A 108 18.11 -0.98 9.43
N TYR A 109 17.65 -0.30 8.37
CA TYR A 109 18.20 -0.43 7.01
C TYR A 109 18.75 0.92 6.51
N LYS A 110 19.38 1.67 7.40
CA LYS A 110 19.96 2.99 7.11
C LYS A 110 21.43 2.99 7.50
#